data_AF-A0A7V5R5G0-F1
#
_entry.id   AF-A0A7V5R5G0-F1
#
_cell.length_a   1.000
_cell.length_b   1.000
_cell.length_c   1.000
_cell.angle_alpha   90.00
_cell.angle_beta   90.00
_cell.angle_gamma   90.00
#
_symmetry.space_group_name_H-M   'P 1'
#
loop_
_entity.id
_entity.type
_entity.pdbx_description
1 polymer ?
#
loop_
_entity_poly.entity_id
_entity_poly.type
_entity_poly.pdbx_seq_one_letter_code
_entity_poly.pdbx_strand_id
1 'polypeptide(L)'
;MRVSQPIPLFQALSLILLVQLFCAGPAHAIQSHGPPEGIYVHLIGHVLYGLAMLGFAIRIRLSHLAARKSWQLMALGALILTFWNGWAFIAHVLATHIPATDFITNKQGVRMWVALHTPVDWLYYIFKMDHLICVPAILCIYLALRRMNGTPLISLKRQ
;
A
#
# COMPACT_ATOMS: atom_id res chain seq x y z
N MET A 1 11.34 17.40 46.09
CA MET A 1 10.48 16.53 45.27
C MET A 1 11.01 15.11 45.37
N ARG A 2 10.24 14.18 45.95
CA ARG A 2 10.67 12.77 46.14
C ARG A 2 10.15 11.98 44.95
N VAL A 3 11.03 11.58 44.04
CA VAL A 3 10.67 10.73 42.88
C VAL A 3 10.18 9.40 43.44
N SER A 4 8.90 9.09 43.24
CA SER A 4 8.31 7.82 43.65
C SER A 4 9.02 6.69 42.90
N GLN A 5 9.63 5.76 43.65
CA GLN A 5 10.24 4.57 43.09
C GLN A 5 9.18 3.77 42.30
N PRO A 6 9.46 3.32 41.07
CA PRO A 6 8.50 2.54 40.30
C PRO A 6 8.17 1.24 41.06
N ILE A 7 6.88 0.93 41.14
CA ILE A 7 6.34 -0.26 41.79
C ILE A 7 7.01 -1.50 41.17
N PRO A 8 7.45 -2.51 41.95
CA PRO A 8 8.21 -3.66 41.46
C PRO A 8 7.51 -4.44 40.32
N LEU A 9 6.17 -4.39 40.26
CA LEU A 9 5.38 -4.92 39.16
C LEU A 9 5.70 -4.23 37.81
N PHE A 10 5.84 -2.91 37.81
CA PHE A 10 6.14 -2.15 36.59
C PHE A 10 7.55 -2.46 36.07
N GLN A 11 8.51 -2.62 36.97
CA GLN A 11 9.88 -3.02 36.62
C GLN A 11 9.92 -4.44 36.06
N ALA A 12 9.20 -5.39 36.69
CA ALA A 12 9.09 -6.76 36.20
C ALA A 12 8.43 -6.83 34.82
N LEU A 13 7.32 -6.10 34.61
CA LEU A 13 6.66 -6.02 33.30
C LEU A 13 7.56 -5.41 32.23
N SER A 14 8.30 -4.36 32.57
CA SER A 14 9.24 -3.72 31.64
C SER A 14 10.38 -4.67 31.23
N LEU A 15 10.90 -5.46 32.19
CA LEU A 15 11.94 -6.45 31.92
C LEU A 15 11.41 -7.61 31.05
N ILE A 16 10.18 -8.09 31.30
CA ILE A 16 9.52 -9.12 30.48
C ILE A 16 9.35 -8.61 29.05
N LEU A 17 8.87 -7.37 28.87
CA LEU A 17 8.69 -6.77 27.56
C LEU A 17 10.03 -6.64 26.82
N LEU A 18 11.09 -6.24 27.54
CA LEU A 18 12.44 -6.11 27.00
C LEU A 18 12.98 -7.48 26.55
N VAL A 19 12.83 -8.53 27.34
CA VAL A 19 13.24 -9.89 26.97
C VAL A 19 12.48 -10.38 25.72
N GLN A 20 11.18 -10.09 25.62
CA GLN A 20 10.38 -10.44 24.44
C GLN A 20 10.86 -9.74 23.16
N LEU A 21 11.43 -8.54 23.24
CA LEU A 21 12.03 -7.87 22.06
C LEU A 21 13.28 -8.59 21.53
N PHE A 22 14.01 -9.30 22.39
CA PHE A 22 15.22 -10.05 22.02
C PHE A 22 14.96 -11.52 21.71
N CYS A 23 13.78 -12.05 22.05
CA CYS A 23 13.33 -13.38 21.68
C CYS A 23 12.48 -13.33 20.39
N ALA A 24 13.10 -12.98 19.26
CA ALA A 24 12.44 -12.97 17.97
C ALA A 24 12.11 -14.40 17.51
N GLY A 25 10.88 -14.85 17.72
CA GLY A 25 10.29 -16.00 17.03
C GLY A 25 9.78 -15.61 15.64
N PRO A 26 9.35 -16.57 14.80
CA PRO A 26 8.59 -16.27 13.59
C PRO A 26 7.38 -15.42 13.98
N ALA A 27 7.45 -14.12 13.71
CA ALA A 27 6.30 -13.27 13.86
C ALA A 27 5.32 -13.69 12.77
N HIS A 28 4.27 -14.42 13.15
CA HIS A 28 3.07 -14.63 12.33
C HIS A 28 2.32 -13.31 12.12
N ALA A 29 3.03 -12.18 11.97
CA ALA A 29 2.49 -10.84 11.75
C ALA A 29 1.74 -10.76 10.41
N ILE A 30 2.01 -11.69 9.49
CA ILE A 30 1.17 -11.94 8.33
C ILE A 30 0.28 -13.13 8.70
N GLN A 31 -0.88 -12.85 9.27
CA GLN A 31 -1.96 -13.84 9.29
C GLN A 31 -2.52 -13.93 7.87
N SER A 32 -1.95 -14.83 7.07
CA SER A 32 -2.53 -15.22 5.79
C SER A 32 -3.85 -15.94 6.08
N HIS A 33 -4.97 -15.24 5.95
CA HIS A 33 -6.26 -15.92 5.93
C HIS A 33 -6.29 -16.83 4.70
N GLY A 34 -6.59 -18.11 4.93
CA GLY A 34 -6.79 -19.05 3.85
C GLY A 34 -7.98 -18.65 2.98
N PRO A 35 -8.12 -19.22 1.78
CA PRO A 35 -9.34 -19.09 1.01
C PRO A 35 -10.55 -19.56 1.86
N PRO A 36 -11.68 -18.83 1.86
CA PRO A 36 -11.97 -17.65 1.05
C PRO A 36 -11.87 -16.30 1.81
N GLU A 37 -11.66 -16.30 3.12
CA GLU A 37 -11.70 -15.07 3.94
C GLU A 37 -10.70 -14.01 3.49
N GLY A 38 -9.46 -14.43 3.19
CA GLY A 38 -8.39 -13.51 2.82
C GLY A 38 -8.69 -12.71 1.57
N ILE A 39 -9.31 -13.34 0.55
CA ILE A 39 -9.66 -12.64 -0.68
C ILE A 39 -10.81 -11.66 -0.46
N TYR A 40 -11.80 -11.99 0.38
CA TYR A 40 -12.90 -11.06 0.66
C TYR A 40 -12.43 -9.81 1.40
N VAL A 41 -11.66 -9.98 2.48
CA VAL A 41 -11.15 -8.85 3.27
C VAL A 41 -10.22 -7.97 2.41
N HIS A 42 -9.39 -8.59 1.57
CA HIS A 42 -8.51 -7.87 0.64
C HIS A 42 -9.30 -7.04 -0.39
N LEU A 43 -10.33 -7.62 -1.01
CA LEU A 43 -11.20 -6.90 -1.97
C LEU A 43 -11.99 -5.77 -1.30
N ILE A 44 -12.46 -5.96 -0.06
CA ILE A 44 -13.07 -4.89 0.74
C ILE A 44 -12.05 -3.77 1.00
N GLY A 45 -10.80 -4.12 1.30
CA GLY A 45 -9.70 -3.18 1.46
C GLY A 45 -9.52 -2.28 0.24
N HIS A 46 -9.54 -2.87 -0.96
CA HIS A 46 -9.52 -2.10 -2.21
C HIS A 46 -10.72 -1.14 -2.33
N VAL A 47 -11.94 -1.57 -2.00
CA VAL A 47 -13.11 -0.69 -2.06
C VAL A 47 -12.94 0.50 -1.13
N LEU A 48 -12.57 0.25 0.14
CA LEU A 48 -12.38 1.30 1.13
C LEU A 48 -11.25 2.25 0.74
N TYR A 49 -10.13 1.73 0.25
CA TYR A 49 -9.00 2.53 -0.22
C TYR A 49 -9.38 3.42 -1.42
N GLY A 50 -10.07 2.85 -2.41
CA GLY A 50 -10.53 3.59 -3.59
C GLY A 50 -11.47 4.74 -3.21
N LEU A 51 -12.44 4.49 -2.33
CA LEU A 51 -13.35 5.52 -1.81
C LEU A 51 -12.60 6.60 -1.03
N ALA A 52 -11.62 6.21 -0.19
CA ALA A 52 -10.80 7.14 0.57
C ALA A 52 -9.98 8.05 -0.35
N MET A 53 -9.32 7.50 -1.37
CA MET A 53 -8.51 8.28 -2.32
C MET A 53 -9.35 9.20 -3.19
N LEU A 54 -10.51 8.72 -3.67
CA LEU A 54 -11.44 9.54 -4.44
C LEU A 54 -12.01 10.68 -3.59
N GLY A 55 -12.47 10.36 -2.37
CA GLY A 55 -12.98 11.35 -1.43
C GLY A 55 -11.92 12.39 -1.04
N PHE A 56 -10.67 11.96 -0.85
CA PHE A 56 -9.55 12.86 -0.59
C PHE A 56 -9.29 13.82 -1.75
N ALA A 57 -9.26 13.30 -2.99
CA ALA A 57 -9.09 14.13 -4.18
C ALA A 57 -10.23 15.16 -4.34
N ILE A 58 -11.49 14.73 -4.16
CA ILE A 58 -12.66 15.61 -4.22
C ILE A 58 -12.57 16.71 -3.16
N ARG A 59 -12.25 16.36 -1.90
CA ARG A 59 -12.11 17.34 -0.80
C ARG A 59 -11.02 18.37 -1.09
N ILE A 60 -9.89 17.97 -1.66
CA ILE A 60 -8.87 18.92 -2.08
C ILE A 60 -9.45 19.89 -3.11
N ARG A 61 -10.13 19.37 -4.14
CA ARG A 61 -10.71 20.18 -5.24
C ARG A 61 -11.80 21.15 -4.78
N LEU A 62 -12.59 20.78 -3.77
CA LEU A 62 -13.65 21.63 -3.22
C LEU A 62 -13.16 22.62 -2.14
N SER A 63 -11.89 22.54 -1.74
CA SER A 63 -11.30 23.40 -0.71
C SER A 63 -10.42 24.49 -1.30
N HIS A 64 -10.05 25.47 -0.48
CA HIS A 64 -9.06 26.50 -0.83
C HIS A 64 -7.67 25.91 -1.17
N LEU A 65 -7.41 24.65 -0.83
CA LEU A 65 -6.17 23.94 -1.18
C LEU A 65 -6.04 23.75 -2.69
N ALA A 66 -7.14 23.71 -3.46
CA ALA A 66 -7.12 23.58 -4.91
C ALA A 66 -6.31 24.68 -5.63
N ALA A 67 -6.16 25.86 -5.00
CA ALA A 67 -5.35 26.96 -5.54
C ALA A 67 -3.83 26.69 -5.45
N ARG A 68 -3.39 25.78 -4.57
CA ARG A 68 -1.97 25.50 -4.34
C ARG A 68 -1.51 24.34 -5.23
N LYS A 69 -0.49 24.58 -6.06
CA LYS A 69 0.07 23.56 -6.99
C LYS A 69 0.51 22.25 -6.29
N SER A 70 0.99 22.31 -5.05
CA SER A 70 1.33 21.10 -4.28
C SER A 70 0.11 20.22 -4.02
N TRP A 71 -1.01 20.84 -3.64
CA TRP A 71 -2.27 20.14 -3.40
C TRP A 71 -2.94 19.68 -4.70
N GLN A 72 -2.75 20.39 -5.82
CA GLN A 72 -3.18 19.92 -7.14
C GLN A 72 -2.48 18.62 -7.53
N LEU A 73 -1.16 18.53 -7.32
CA LEU A 73 -0.38 17.30 -7.54
C LEU A 73 -0.82 16.18 -6.58
N MET A 74 -1.08 16.51 -5.32
CA MET A 74 -1.60 15.56 -4.33
C MET A 74 -2.94 14.96 -4.77
N ALA A 75 -3.88 15.80 -5.21
CA ALA A 75 -5.18 15.37 -5.72
C ALA A 75 -5.04 14.54 -7.01
N LEU A 76 -4.13 14.91 -7.91
CA LEU A 76 -3.86 14.13 -9.12
C LEU A 76 -3.31 12.73 -8.78
N GLY A 77 -2.32 12.66 -7.89
CA GLY A 77 -1.78 11.38 -7.42
C GLY A 77 -2.84 10.49 -6.76
N ALA A 78 -3.72 11.08 -5.94
CA ALA A 78 -4.84 10.35 -5.33
C ALA A 78 -5.86 9.84 -6.36
N LEU A 79 -6.17 10.61 -7.41
CA LEU A 79 -7.03 10.14 -8.51
C LEU A 79 -6.38 9.01 -9.30
N ILE A 80 -5.09 9.10 -9.60
CA ILE A 80 -4.36 8.02 -10.28
C ILE A 80 -4.32 6.77 -9.39
N LEU A 81 -4.13 6.90 -8.07
CA LEU A 81 -4.21 5.78 -7.13
C LEU A 81 -5.61 5.17 -7.05
N THR A 82 -6.66 5.96 -7.20
CA THR A 82 -8.03 5.44 -7.30
C THR A 82 -8.18 4.55 -8.54
N PHE A 83 -7.64 4.99 -9.68
CA PHE A 83 -7.65 4.19 -10.92
C PHE A 83 -6.78 2.94 -10.81
N TRP A 84 -5.55 3.07 -10.30
CA TRP A 84 -4.65 1.94 -10.00
C TRP A 84 -5.33 0.93 -9.07
N ASN A 85 -6.07 1.40 -8.07
CA ASN A 85 -6.76 0.53 -7.13
C ASN A 85 -7.86 -0.30 -7.83
N GLY A 86 -8.62 0.29 -8.75
CA GLY A 86 -9.56 -0.46 -9.60
C GLY A 86 -8.85 -1.47 -10.50
N TRP A 87 -7.72 -1.09 -11.06
CA TRP A 87 -6.86 -1.96 -11.88
C TRP A 87 -6.36 -3.19 -11.08
N ALA A 88 -5.81 -2.96 -9.89
CA ALA A 88 -5.37 -4.02 -8.99
C ALA A 88 -6.52 -4.91 -8.50
N PHE A 89 -7.67 -4.31 -8.16
CA PHE A 89 -8.89 -5.04 -7.78
C PHE A 89 -9.30 -6.04 -8.87
N ILE A 90 -9.32 -5.61 -10.14
CA ILE A 90 -9.65 -6.49 -11.28
C ILE A 90 -8.61 -7.62 -11.38
N ALA A 91 -7.32 -7.34 -11.22
CA ALA A 91 -6.28 -8.37 -11.20
C ALA A 91 -6.55 -9.44 -10.13
N HIS A 92 -6.99 -9.02 -8.94
CA HIS A 92 -7.32 -9.95 -7.84
C HIS A 92 -8.56 -10.79 -8.14
N VAL A 93 -9.61 -10.21 -8.73
CA VAL A 93 -10.80 -10.97 -9.17
C VAL A 93 -10.41 -11.97 -10.25
N LEU A 94 -9.67 -11.56 -11.28
CA LEU A 94 -9.20 -12.46 -12.34
C LEU A 94 -8.36 -13.62 -11.79
N ALA A 95 -7.51 -13.36 -10.79
CA ALA A 95 -6.69 -14.40 -10.15
C ALA A 95 -7.51 -15.51 -9.49
N THR A 96 -8.77 -15.25 -9.10
CA THR A 96 -9.67 -16.28 -8.55
C THR A 96 -10.24 -17.23 -9.61
N HIS A 97 -10.17 -16.84 -10.88
CA HIS A 97 -10.63 -17.64 -12.01
C HIS A 97 -9.50 -18.44 -12.69
N ILE A 98 -8.24 -18.19 -12.31
CA ILE A 98 -7.08 -18.91 -12.85
C ILE A 98 -6.80 -20.14 -11.98
N PRO A 99 -6.75 -21.35 -12.55
CA PRO A 99 -6.40 -22.57 -11.83
C PRO A 99 -5.06 -22.45 -11.09
N ALA A 100 -4.99 -23.01 -9.88
CA ALA A 100 -3.75 -22.99 -9.10
C ALA A 100 -2.57 -23.67 -9.82
N THR A 101 -2.85 -24.64 -10.70
CA THR A 101 -1.88 -25.35 -11.54
C THR A 101 -1.16 -24.46 -12.54
N ASP A 102 -1.77 -23.33 -12.91
CA ASP A 102 -1.26 -22.46 -13.97
C ASP A 102 -0.30 -21.41 -13.39
N PHE A 103 -0.18 -21.36 -12.05
CA PHE A 103 0.82 -20.57 -11.35
C PHE A 103 2.10 -21.36 -11.12
N ILE A 104 3.20 -20.91 -11.72
CA ILE A 104 4.53 -21.46 -11.46
C ILE A 104 5.06 -20.85 -10.17
N THR A 105 5.29 -21.69 -9.16
CA THR A 105 5.78 -21.28 -7.85
C THR A 105 7.30 -21.48 -7.72
N ASN A 106 7.97 -20.64 -6.93
CA ASN A 106 9.36 -20.89 -6.55
C ASN A 106 9.45 -21.99 -5.48
N LYS A 107 10.68 -22.35 -5.09
CA LYS A 107 10.94 -23.37 -4.04
C LYS A 107 10.32 -23.03 -2.68
N GLN A 108 9.92 -21.78 -2.47
CA GLN A 108 9.28 -21.26 -1.27
C GLN A 108 7.75 -21.18 -1.41
N GLY A 109 7.16 -21.70 -2.49
CA GLY A 109 5.71 -21.68 -2.72
C GLY A 109 5.15 -20.33 -3.18
N VAL A 110 6.02 -19.35 -3.48
CA VAL A 110 5.60 -18.03 -3.96
C VAL A 110 5.29 -18.12 -5.45
N ARG A 111 4.10 -17.66 -5.86
CA ARG A 111 3.67 -17.62 -7.26
C ARG A 111 4.50 -16.59 -8.04
N MET A 112 5.36 -17.06 -8.93
CA MET A 112 6.30 -16.24 -9.70
C MET A 112 5.76 -15.93 -11.10
N TRP A 113 5.16 -16.91 -11.77
CA TRP A 113 4.72 -16.80 -13.16
C TRP A 113 3.31 -17.37 -13.32
N VAL A 114 2.64 -16.97 -14.41
CA VAL A 114 1.36 -17.55 -14.84
C VAL A 114 1.53 -18.05 -16.27
N ALA A 115 1.08 -19.26 -16.55
CA ALA A 115 1.04 -19.78 -17.92
C ALA A 115 -0.15 -19.13 -18.66
N LEU A 116 0.07 -18.67 -19.90
CA LEU A 116 -0.94 -17.91 -20.65
C LEU A 116 -1.65 -18.84 -21.64
N HIS A 117 -2.75 -19.45 -21.21
CA HIS A 117 -3.52 -20.40 -22.03
C HIS A 117 -4.86 -19.83 -22.48
N THR A 118 -5.45 -18.98 -21.66
CA THR A 118 -6.80 -18.45 -21.83
C THR A 118 -6.81 -16.93 -21.94
N PRO A 119 -7.88 -16.32 -22.50
CA PRO A 119 -8.05 -14.87 -22.48
C PRO A 119 -8.02 -14.27 -21.07
N VAL A 120 -8.46 -15.03 -20.05
CA VAL A 120 -8.44 -14.60 -18.64
C VAL A 120 -7.00 -14.44 -18.15
N ASP A 121 -6.10 -15.35 -18.53
CA ASP A 121 -4.68 -15.28 -18.15
C ASP A 121 -4.00 -14.05 -18.75
N TRP A 122 -4.32 -13.74 -20.02
CA TRP A 122 -3.85 -12.52 -20.70
C TRP A 122 -4.34 -11.26 -20.03
N LEU A 123 -5.64 -11.19 -19.70
CA LEU A 123 -6.20 -10.06 -18.96
C LEU A 123 -5.53 -9.93 -17.59
N TYR A 124 -5.39 -11.03 -16.85
CA TYR A 124 -4.70 -11.03 -15.56
C TYR A 124 -3.27 -10.51 -15.68
N TYR A 125 -2.51 -10.96 -16.69
CA TYR A 125 -1.15 -10.49 -16.93
C TYR A 125 -1.08 -8.98 -17.16
N ILE A 126 -1.97 -8.43 -18.00
CA ILE A 126 -2.07 -6.99 -18.26
C ILE A 126 -2.41 -6.24 -16.97
N PHE A 127 -3.43 -6.69 -16.24
CA PHE A 127 -3.85 -6.07 -14.99
C PHE A 127 -2.81 -6.18 -13.87
N LYS A 128 -1.89 -7.15 -13.96
CA LYS A 128 -0.74 -7.28 -13.06
C LYS A 128 0.40 -6.29 -13.37
N MET A 129 0.39 -5.63 -14.53
CA MET A 129 1.33 -4.54 -14.88
C MET A 129 0.92 -3.21 -14.22
N ASP A 130 0.53 -3.27 -12.96
CA ASP A 130 -0.06 -2.18 -12.19
C ASP A 130 0.94 -1.06 -11.85
N HIS A 131 2.24 -1.37 -11.81
CA HIS A 131 3.34 -0.42 -11.64
C HIS A 131 3.34 0.72 -12.68
N LEU A 132 2.82 0.48 -13.88
CA LEU A 132 2.69 1.51 -14.93
C LEU A 132 1.76 2.67 -14.50
N ILE A 133 0.86 2.42 -13.56
CA ILE A 133 -0.09 3.40 -13.02
C ILE A 133 0.36 3.85 -11.62
N CYS A 134 0.80 2.91 -10.78
CA CYS A 134 1.22 3.18 -9.40
C CYS A 134 2.42 4.14 -9.33
N VAL A 135 3.45 3.91 -10.16
CA VAL A 135 4.68 4.71 -10.13
C VAL A 135 4.42 6.18 -10.49
N PRO A 136 3.69 6.51 -11.57
CA PRO A 136 3.27 7.90 -11.83
C PRO A 136 2.48 8.53 -10.68
N ALA A 137 1.61 7.75 -10.01
CA ALA A 137 0.83 8.24 -8.89
C ALA A 137 1.71 8.62 -7.70
N ILE A 138 2.64 7.74 -7.33
CA ILE A 138 3.64 7.98 -6.27
C ILE A 138 4.52 9.18 -6.64
N LEU A 139 4.93 9.31 -7.91
CA LEU A 139 5.70 10.45 -8.38
C LEU A 139 4.93 11.77 -8.18
N CYS A 140 3.64 11.81 -8.50
CA CYS A 140 2.80 12.99 -8.25
C CYS A 140 2.76 13.36 -6.76
N ILE A 141 2.57 12.37 -5.88
CA ILE A 141 2.56 12.57 -4.43
C ILE A 141 3.92 13.04 -3.92
N TYR A 142 5.01 12.43 -4.39
CA TYR A 142 6.36 12.84 -4.04
C TYR A 142 6.64 14.29 -4.43
N LEU A 143 6.28 14.70 -5.65
CA LEU A 143 6.41 16.08 -6.11
C LEU A 143 5.53 17.03 -5.32
N ALA A 144 4.32 16.62 -4.93
CA ALA A 144 3.45 17.38 -4.04
C ALA A 144 4.13 17.66 -2.69
N LEU A 145 4.64 16.62 -2.04
CA LEU A 145 5.33 16.70 -0.74
C LEU A 145 6.59 17.56 -0.80
N ARG A 146 7.44 17.36 -1.81
CA ARG A 146 8.62 18.22 -2.01
C ARG A 146 8.26 19.69 -2.12
N ARG A 147 7.18 19.99 -2.85
CA ARG A 147 6.71 21.36 -3.03
C ARG A 147 6.12 21.95 -1.75
N MET A 148 5.50 21.15 -0.89
CA MET A 148 5.05 21.58 0.45
C MET A 148 6.25 21.90 1.35
N ASN A 149 7.31 21.10 1.26
CA ASN A 149 8.53 21.26 2.07
C ASN A 149 9.50 22.33 1.54
N GLY A 150 9.16 23.02 0.44
CA GLY A 150 10.02 24.05 -0.16
C GLY A 150 11.32 23.52 -0.79
N THR A 151 11.44 22.21 -1.03
CA THR A 151 12.65 21.61 -1.61
C THR A 151 12.68 21.86 -3.13
N PRO A 152 13.70 22.56 -3.68
CA PRO A 152 13.78 22.83 -5.11
C PRO A 152 14.02 21.55 -5.93
N LEU A 153 13.43 21.46 -7.12
CA LEU A 153 13.58 20.31 -8.04
C LEU A 153 14.97 20.21 -8.64
N ILE A 154 15.68 21.33 -8.72
CA ILE A 154 17.05 21.46 -9.18
C ILE A 154 17.71 22.41 -8.18
N SER A 155 18.70 21.92 -7.43
CA SER A 155 19.59 22.79 -6.67
C SER A 155 20.48 23.53 -7.66
N LEU A 156 19.96 24.60 -8.25
CA LEU A 156 20.84 25.58 -8.88
C LEU A 156 21.55 26.29 -7.73
N LYS A 157 22.73 25.77 -7.38
CA LYS A 157 23.72 26.52 -6.62
C LYS A 157 23.99 27.76 -7.46
N ARG A 158 23.40 28.91 -7.10
CA ARG A 158 23.85 30.21 -7.63
C ARG A 158 25.31 30.31 -7.24
N GLN A 159 26.20 30.13 -8.21
CA GLN A 159 27.56 30.64 -8.15
C GLN A 159 27.53 32.13 -8.42
#